data_AF-A0A968JBT8-F1
#
_entry.id   AF-A0A968JBT8-F1
#
_cell.length_a   1.000
_cell.length_b   1.000
_cell.length_c   1.000
_cell.angle_alpha   90.00
_cell.angle_beta   90.00
_cell.angle_gamma   90.00
#
_symmetry.space_group_name_H-M   'P 1'
#
loop_
_entity.id
_entity.type
_entity.pdbx_description
1 polymer ?
#
loop_
_entity_poly.entity_id
_entity_poly.type
_entity_poly.pdbx_seq_one_letter_code
_entity_poly.pdbx_strand_id
1 'polypeptide(L)'
;MPTITALPRLYKPLIKPNQVICGTGQTAVVTGWTVRHTVAKHLQSHEYAAIGQLYSPTRGISALLRNLLANPQVRFLVLINATKEDRNAGAITCLQDFFEKGFEPGKTDTGRPCWLIRSEAPGYIDHEIAPEALQHLRQSLQIQLTPSISEAMAAVRHFAERDPL
;
A
#
# COMPACT_ATOMS: atom_id res chain seq x y z
N MET A 1 36.32 -11.63 -3.35
CA MET A 1 35.51 -11.72 -4.58
C MET A 1 34.56 -10.54 -4.58
N PRO A 2 34.47 -9.73 -5.64
CA PRO A 2 33.49 -8.66 -5.67
C PRO A 2 32.12 -9.31 -5.87
N THR A 3 31.24 -9.13 -4.88
CA THR A 3 29.82 -9.44 -5.01
C THR A 3 29.30 -8.62 -6.17
N ILE A 4 28.86 -9.29 -7.24
CA ILE A 4 28.09 -8.63 -8.30
C ILE A 4 26.77 -8.23 -7.65
N THR A 5 26.70 -7.01 -7.15
CA THR A 5 25.43 -6.42 -6.71
C THR A 5 24.60 -6.27 -7.98
N ALA A 6 23.70 -7.23 -8.22
CA ALA A 6 22.72 -7.10 -9.28
C ALA A 6 22.02 -5.75 -9.08
N LEU A 7 22.06 -4.88 -10.09
CA LEU A 7 21.31 -3.63 -10.05
C LEU A 7 19.86 -3.96 -9.65
N PRO A 8 19.30 -3.31 -8.62
CA PRO A 8 17.95 -3.62 -8.18
C PRO A 8 17.03 -3.47 -9.39
N ARG A 9 16.36 -4.57 -9.75
CA ARG A 9 15.38 -4.53 -10.85
C ARG A 9 14.32 -3.53 -10.44
N LEU A 10 14.19 -2.46 -11.21
CA LEU A 10 13.14 -1.48 -11.01
C LEU A 10 11.80 -2.21 -11.09
N TYR A 11 11.05 -2.17 -10.00
CA TYR A 11 9.73 -2.78 -9.90
C TYR A 11 8.81 -2.25 -11.00
N LYS A 12 8.00 -3.15 -11.56
CA LYS A 12 6.94 -2.82 -12.50
C LYS A 12 5.61 -3.31 -11.92
N PRO A 13 4.62 -2.42 -11.72
CA PRO A 13 3.33 -2.83 -11.19
C PRO A 13 2.62 -3.82 -12.10
N LEU A 14 2.13 -4.90 -11.50
CA LEU A 14 1.37 -5.93 -12.21
C LEU A 14 -0.03 -5.42 -12.56
N ILE A 15 -0.66 -4.71 -11.61
CA ILE A 15 -2.02 -4.24 -11.71
C ILE A 15 -2.04 -2.73 -11.90
N LYS A 16 -2.69 -2.28 -12.99
CA LYS A 16 -2.87 -0.87 -13.35
C LYS A 16 -1.55 -0.06 -13.30
N PRO A 17 -0.52 -0.44 -14.09
CA PRO A 17 0.80 0.20 -14.05
C PRO A 17 0.75 1.72 -14.31
N ASN A 18 -0.17 2.19 -15.15
CA ASN A 18 -0.37 3.62 -15.43
C ASN A 18 -0.94 4.42 -14.23
N GLN A 19 -1.32 3.74 -13.15
CA GLN A 19 -1.87 4.35 -11.94
C GLN A 19 -0.88 4.40 -10.77
N VAL A 20 0.33 3.90 -10.95
CA VAL A 20 1.36 3.82 -9.92
C VAL A 20 2.61 4.54 -10.40
N ILE A 21 3.08 5.50 -9.63
CA ILE A 21 4.37 6.17 -9.86
C ILE A 21 5.43 5.32 -9.17
N CYS A 22 6.46 4.89 -9.89
CA CYS A 22 7.51 4.03 -9.34
C CYS A 22 8.77 4.82 -9.02
N GLY A 23 9.44 4.45 -7.93
CA GLY A 23 10.75 4.93 -7.54
C GLY A 23 11.68 3.77 -7.20
N THR A 24 12.77 4.05 -6.51
CA THR A 24 13.82 3.09 -6.14
C THR A 24 14.00 2.96 -4.63
N GLY A 25 13.20 3.66 -3.84
CA GLY A 25 13.20 3.56 -2.38
C GLY A 25 12.48 2.30 -1.89
N GLN A 26 12.24 2.24 -0.58
CA GLN A 26 11.63 1.09 0.12
C GLN A 26 10.25 1.38 0.72
N THR A 27 9.72 2.59 0.49
CA THR A 27 8.44 3.05 1.05
C THR A 27 7.37 3.14 -0.03
N ALA A 28 6.28 2.39 0.11
CA ALA A 28 5.09 2.61 -0.70
C ALA A 28 4.19 3.67 -0.04
N VAL A 29 3.63 4.58 -0.84
CA VAL A 29 2.75 5.65 -0.37
C VAL A 29 1.36 5.47 -0.97
N VAL A 30 0.34 5.36 -0.10
CA VAL A 30 -1.06 5.20 -0.48
C VAL A 30 -1.80 6.48 -0.15
N THR A 31 -2.21 7.23 -1.17
CA THR A 31 -2.61 8.63 -1.01
C THR A 31 -4.12 8.85 -0.89
N GLY A 32 -4.93 7.78 -0.91
CA GLY A 32 -6.39 7.92 -0.89
C GLY A 32 -6.92 8.78 -2.05
N TRP A 33 -7.72 9.79 -1.71
CA TRP A 33 -8.24 10.83 -2.58
C TRP A 33 -7.27 11.97 -2.85
N THR A 34 -6.19 12.09 -2.07
CA THR A 34 -5.09 13.00 -2.41
C THR A 34 -4.46 12.58 -3.73
N VAL A 35 -4.34 13.51 -4.68
CA VAL A 35 -3.79 13.24 -6.02
C VAL A 35 -2.32 12.80 -5.91
N ARG A 36 -2.00 11.60 -6.39
CA ARG A 36 -0.64 11.00 -6.28
C ARG A 36 0.48 11.88 -6.86
N HIS A 37 0.20 12.62 -7.93
CA HIS A 37 1.19 13.51 -8.54
C HIS A 37 1.52 14.71 -7.64
N THR A 38 0.56 15.18 -6.84
CA THR A 38 0.82 16.22 -5.85
C THR A 38 1.81 15.71 -4.81
N VAL A 39 1.63 14.49 -4.32
CA VAL A 39 2.56 13.84 -3.39
C VAL A 39 3.94 13.63 -4.01
N ALA A 40 3.99 13.07 -5.22
CA ALA A 40 5.24 12.79 -5.92
C ALA A 40 6.10 14.04 -6.17
N LYS A 41 5.50 15.22 -6.36
CA LYS A 41 6.24 16.49 -6.53
C LYS A 41 7.06 16.90 -5.30
N HIS A 42 6.74 16.37 -4.11
CA HIS A 42 7.45 16.68 -2.87
C HIS A 42 8.55 15.68 -2.53
N LEU A 43 8.72 14.63 -3.35
CA LEU A 43 9.65 13.54 -3.10
C LEU A 43 10.58 13.30 -4.29
N GLN A 44 11.79 12.86 -3.99
CA GLN A 44 12.72 12.31 -4.96
C GLN A 44 12.42 10.83 -5.17
N SER A 45 12.69 10.32 -6.38
CA SER A 45 12.39 8.93 -6.74
C SER A 45 13.09 7.89 -5.87
N HIS A 46 14.20 8.23 -5.21
CA HIS A 46 14.88 7.32 -4.28
C HIS A 46 14.27 7.29 -2.87
N GLU A 47 13.37 8.21 -2.53
CA GLU A 47 12.71 8.27 -1.22
C GLU A 47 11.52 7.30 -1.13
N TYR A 48 10.97 6.86 -2.27
CA TYR A 48 9.80 5.98 -2.33
C TYR A 48 9.98 4.83 -3.32
N ALA A 49 9.33 3.70 -3.05
CA ALA A 49 9.23 2.55 -3.94
C ALA A 49 8.09 2.74 -4.96
N ALA A 50 6.94 3.20 -4.48
CA ALA A 50 5.73 3.37 -5.27
C ALA A 50 4.79 4.40 -4.65
N ILE A 51 4.04 5.13 -5.47
CA ILE A 51 2.96 6.04 -5.02
C ILE A 51 1.69 5.72 -5.82
N GLY A 52 0.59 5.46 -5.12
CA GLY A 52 -0.69 5.10 -5.72
C GLY A 52 -1.88 5.62 -4.92
N GLN A 53 -3.04 5.71 -5.57
CA GLN A 53 -4.30 6.12 -4.95
C GLN A 53 -5.15 4.91 -4.58
N LEU A 54 -5.89 5.01 -3.47
CA LEU A 54 -6.82 3.99 -3.00
C LEU A 54 -8.16 4.63 -2.63
N TYR A 55 -9.14 4.56 -3.53
CA TYR A 55 -10.43 5.23 -3.33
C TYR A 55 -11.50 4.35 -2.67
N SER A 56 -11.39 3.02 -2.79
CA SER A 56 -12.49 2.10 -2.48
C SER A 56 -11.97 0.87 -1.75
N PRO A 57 -12.49 0.57 -0.54
CA PRO A 57 -12.09 -0.62 0.22
C PRO A 57 -12.54 -1.92 -0.44
N THR A 58 -13.62 -1.89 -1.24
CA THR A 58 -14.22 -3.08 -1.86
C THR A 58 -13.71 -3.38 -3.27
N ARG A 59 -13.03 -2.42 -3.93
CA ARG A 59 -12.53 -2.58 -5.31
C ARG A 59 -11.03 -2.31 -5.49
N GLY A 60 -10.42 -1.55 -4.57
CA GLY A 60 -9.04 -1.11 -4.71
C GLY A 60 -8.04 -2.00 -3.98
N ILE A 61 -8.42 -2.58 -2.84
CA ILE A 61 -7.48 -3.25 -1.93
C ILE A 61 -6.84 -4.47 -2.59
N SER A 62 -7.58 -5.37 -3.25
CA SER A 62 -6.99 -6.53 -3.95
C SER A 62 -5.88 -6.14 -4.93
N ALA A 63 -6.11 -5.09 -5.74
CA ALA A 63 -5.11 -4.60 -6.70
C ALA A 63 -3.86 -4.06 -6.02
N LEU A 64 -4.03 -3.34 -4.91
CA LEU A 64 -2.94 -2.81 -4.10
C LEU A 64 -2.12 -3.94 -3.47
N LEU A 65 -2.77 -4.91 -2.83
CA LEU A 65 -2.09 -6.03 -2.16
C LEU A 65 -1.31 -6.90 -3.15
N ARG A 66 -1.86 -7.18 -4.33
CA ARG A 66 -1.14 -7.92 -5.39
C ARG A 66 0.13 -7.19 -5.85
N ASN A 67 0.07 -5.86 -5.96
CA ASN A 67 1.22 -5.04 -6.28
C ASN A 67 2.26 -5.03 -5.14
N LEU A 68 1.83 -4.98 -3.88
CA LEU A 68 2.75 -5.06 -2.73
C LEU A 68 3.44 -6.43 -2.66
N LEU A 69 2.70 -7.53 -2.82
CA LEU A 69 3.24 -8.89 -2.87
C LEU A 69 4.27 -9.08 -3.99
N ALA A 70 4.06 -8.41 -5.12
CA ALA A 70 4.98 -8.44 -6.25
C ALA A 70 6.19 -7.52 -6.10
N ASN A 71 6.23 -6.68 -5.05
CA ASN A 71 7.27 -5.69 -4.85
C ASN A 71 8.08 -5.95 -3.57
N PRO A 72 9.09 -6.85 -3.62
CA PRO A 72 9.87 -7.21 -2.43
C PRO A 72 10.72 -6.07 -1.86
N GLN A 73 10.89 -4.96 -2.58
CA GLN A 73 11.62 -3.79 -2.08
C GLN A 73 10.81 -2.99 -1.04
N VAL A 74 9.48 -3.15 -1.02
CA VAL A 74 8.62 -2.40 -0.11
C VAL A 74 8.73 -3.00 1.28
N ARG A 75 9.13 -2.16 2.24
CA ARG A 75 9.22 -2.50 3.66
C ARG A 75 8.35 -1.60 4.53
N PHE A 76 8.09 -0.39 4.04
CA PHE A 76 7.28 0.61 4.72
C PHE A 76 6.07 0.98 3.89
N LEU A 77 4.94 1.19 4.55
CA LEU A 77 3.72 1.67 3.93
C LEU A 77 3.26 2.94 4.64
N VAL A 78 3.27 4.06 3.93
CA VAL A 78 2.72 5.33 4.42
C VAL A 78 1.31 5.50 3.86
N LEU A 79 0.34 5.61 4.76
CA LEU A 79 -1.07 5.76 4.45
C LEU A 79 -1.49 7.21 4.70
N ILE A 80 -2.03 7.90 3.71
CA ILE A 80 -2.51 9.28 3.84
C ILE A 80 -4.04 9.27 3.96
N ASN A 81 -4.56 9.74 5.07
CA ASN A 81 -6.00 9.89 5.34
C ASN A 81 -6.32 11.36 5.65
N ALA A 82 -6.08 12.23 4.67
CA ALA A 82 -6.06 13.67 4.88
C ALA A 82 -7.42 14.32 4.57
N THR A 83 -8.13 13.83 3.57
CA THR A 83 -9.31 14.52 3.05
C THR A 83 -10.61 14.01 3.68
N LYS A 84 -11.70 14.78 3.50
CA LYS A 84 -13.03 14.34 3.92
C LYS A 84 -13.48 13.12 3.11
N GLU A 85 -13.12 13.08 1.83
CA GLU A 85 -13.40 11.98 0.91
C GLU A 85 -12.69 10.70 1.35
N ASP A 86 -11.46 10.79 1.87
CA ASP A 86 -10.76 9.64 2.48
C ASP A 86 -11.58 9.05 3.64
N ARG A 87 -12.01 9.90 4.57
CA ARG A 87 -12.81 9.50 5.74
C ARG A 87 -14.17 8.94 5.35
N ASN A 88 -14.84 9.55 4.38
CA ASN A 88 -16.13 9.09 3.89
C ASN A 88 -16.04 7.75 3.15
N ALA A 89 -14.98 7.55 2.35
CA ALA A 89 -14.80 6.32 1.59
C ALA A 89 -14.28 5.17 2.47
N GLY A 90 -13.60 5.47 3.58
CA GLY A 90 -13.09 4.49 4.54
C GLY A 90 -11.97 3.59 4.01
N ALA A 91 -11.47 3.82 2.79
CA ALA A 91 -10.54 2.91 2.11
C ALA A 91 -9.18 2.83 2.83
N ILE A 92 -8.70 3.96 3.34
CA ILE A 92 -7.42 4.04 4.04
C ILE A 92 -7.50 3.39 5.42
N THR A 93 -8.54 3.71 6.19
CA THR A 93 -8.81 3.07 7.49
C THR A 93 -8.99 1.55 7.33
N CYS A 94 -9.75 1.12 6.33
CA CYS A 94 -9.95 -0.31 6.06
C CYS A 94 -8.63 -1.01 5.69
N LEU A 95 -7.76 -0.37 4.89
CA LEU A 95 -6.45 -0.93 4.60
C LEU A 95 -5.57 -1.03 5.87
N GLN A 96 -5.61 -0.02 6.74
CA GLN A 96 -4.91 -0.08 8.03
C GLN A 96 -5.42 -1.25 8.88
N ASP A 97 -6.74 -1.40 8.99
CA ASP A 97 -7.39 -2.48 9.72
C ASP A 97 -7.03 -3.87 9.16
N PHE A 98 -6.82 -4.00 7.85
CA PHE A 98 -6.27 -5.24 7.27
C PHE A 98 -4.90 -5.56 7.87
N PHE A 99 -4.00 -4.59 7.99
CA PHE A 99 -2.68 -4.84 8.59
C PHE A 99 -2.80 -5.16 10.09
N GLU A 100 -3.57 -4.38 10.84
CA GLU A 100 -3.64 -4.49 12.31
C GLU A 100 -4.53 -5.65 12.78
N LYS A 101 -5.75 -5.75 12.25
CA LYS A 101 -6.82 -6.64 12.74
C LYS A 101 -6.97 -7.89 11.89
N GLY A 102 -6.61 -7.81 10.61
CA GLY A 102 -6.57 -8.94 9.69
C GLY A 102 -7.85 -9.14 8.89
N PHE A 103 -8.06 -10.39 8.49
CA PHE A 103 -9.13 -10.77 7.58
C PHE A 103 -9.64 -12.17 7.90
N GLU A 104 -10.82 -12.50 7.36
CA GLU A 104 -11.47 -13.80 7.53
C GLU A 104 -12.27 -14.20 6.28
N PRO A 105 -12.56 -15.50 6.09
CA PRO A 105 -13.41 -15.93 4.99
C PRO A 105 -14.79 -15.27 5.07
N GLY A 106 -15.32 -14.83 3.94
CA GLY A 106 -16.69 -14.31 3.85
C GLY A 106 -17.17 -14.15 2.42
N LYS A 107 -18.15 -13.26 2.21
CA LYS A 107 -18.76 -13.01 0.91
C LYS A 107 -18.94 -11.51 0.67
N THR A 108 -18.80 -11.10 -0.58
CA THR A 108 -19.13 -9.74 -1.03
C THR A 108 -20.64 -9.51 -0.97
N ASP A 109 -21.08 -8.26 -1.20
CA ASP A 109 -22.50 -7.88 -1.32
C ASP A 109 -23.25 -8.66 -2.41
N THR A 110 -22.52 -9.17 -3.41
CA THR A 110 -23.06 -10.00 -4.51
C THR A 110 -22.98 -11.50 -4.24
N GLY A 111 -22.59 -11.90 -3.02
CA GLY A 111 -22.51 -13.30 -2.60
C GLY A 111 -21.24 -14.04 -3.05
N ARG A 112 -20.28 -13.35 -3.67
CA ARG A 112 -19.03 -13.99 -4.14
C ARG A 112 -18.08 -14.24 -2.97
N PRO A 113 -17.40 -15.40 -2.91
CA PRO A 113 -16.37 -15.64 -1.90
C PRO A 113 -15.27 -14.57 -1.93
N CYS A 114 -14.88 -14.09 -0.75
CA CYS A 114 -13.79 -13.13 -0.57
C CYS A 114 -13.16 -13.31 0.82
N TRP A 115 -12.04 -12.64 1.05
CA TRP A 115 -11.59 -12.36 2.41
C TRP A 115 -12.17 -11.02 2.85
N LEU A 116 -12.94 -11.04 3.94
CA LEU A 116 -13.46 -9.85 4.59
C LEU A 116 -12.40 -9.27 5.51
N ILE A 117 -12.11 -7.99 5.35
CA ILE A 117 -11.23 -7.27 6.27
C ILE A 117 -12.00 -7.02 7.57
N ARG A 118 -11.34 -7.24 8.71
CA ARG A 118 -11.90 -6.97 10.04
C ARG A 118 -11.88 -5.47 10.34
N SER A 119 -12.82 -4.76 9.74
CA SER A 119 -12.97 -3.30 9.77
C SER A 119 -14.44 -2.96 10.02
N GLU A 120 -14.71 -1.77 10.54
CA GLU A 120 -16.09 -1.28 10.74
C GLU A 120 -16.87 -1.19 9.41
N ALA A 121 -16.19 -0.73 8.36
CA ALA A 121 -16.72 -0.70 7.00
C ALA A 121 -16.26 -1.94 6.20
N PRO A 122 -17.10 -2.44 5.27
CA PRO A 122 -16.76 -3.61 4.46
C PRO A 122 -15.57 -3.34 3.53
N GLY A 123 -14.57 -4.19 3.63
CA GLY A 123 -13.43 -4.27 2.73
C GLY A 123 -13.25 -5.68 2.21
N TYR A 124 -13.03 -5.79 0.90
CA TYR A 124 -12.97 -7.08 0.21
C TYR A 124 -11.60 -7.29 -0.39
N ILE A 125 -11.07 -8.48 -0.17
CA ILE A 125 -9.87 -8.99 -0.84
C ILE A 125 -10.27 -10.24 -1.62
N ASP A 126 -9.79 -10.35 -2.85
CA ASP A 126 -10.11 -11.48 -3.72
C ASP A 126 -9.70 -12.80 -3.06
N HIS A 127 -10.61 -13.77 -3.03
CA HIS A 127 -10.36 -15.09 -2.44
C HIS A 127 -9.20 -15.85 -3.13
N GLU A 128 -8.83 -15.46 -4.35
CA GLU A 128 -7.70 -16.02 -5.10
C GLU A 128 -6.34 -15.70 -4.49
N ILE A 129 -6.23 -14.64 -3.68
CA ILE A 129 -4.98 -14.34 -2.99
C ILE A 129 -4.87 -15.32 -1.82
N ALA A 130 -3.83 -16.15 -1.83
CA ALA A 130 -3.60 -17.14 -0.79
C ALA A 130 -3.53 -16.47 0.59
N PRO A 131 -4.23 -17.02 1.61
CA PRO A 131 -4.27 -16.41 2.94
C PRO A 131 -2.88 -16.35 3.58
N GLU A 132 -2.01 -17.32 3.31
CA GLU A 132 -0.62 -17.33 3.81
C GLU A 132 0.19 -16.16 3.25
N ALA A 133 0.00 -15.82 1.97
CA ALA A 133 0.65 -14.67 1.34
C ALA A 133 0.14 -13.36 1.95
N LEU A 134 -1.17 -13.26 2.24
CA LEU A 134 -1.74 -12.11 2.93
C LEU A 134 -1.18 -11.97 4.36
N GLN A 135 -1.06 -13.06 5.10
CA GLN A 135 -0.47 -13.02 6.44
C GLN A 135 1.01 -12.64 6.42
N HIS A 136 1.78 -13.21 5.50
CA HIS A 136 3.19 -12.84 5.31
C HIS A 136 3.31 -11.34 5.01
N LEU A 137 2.50 -10.81 4.09
CA LEU A 137 2.53 -9.38 3.75
C LEU A 137 2.21 -8.50 4.97
N ARG A 138 1.22 -8.89 5.77
CA ARG A 138 0.86 -8.15 6.99
C ARG A 138 2.01 -8.07 7.98
N GLN A 139 2.78 -9.14 8.09
CA GLN A 139 3.91 -9.25 9.02
C GLN A 139 5.20 -8.61 8.47
N SER A 140 5.33 -8.48 7.15
CA SER A 140 6.56 -7.98 6.51
C SER A 140 6.63 -6.46 6.40
N LEU A 141 5.52 -5.74 6.54
CA LEU A 141 5.45 -4.29 6.32
C LEU A 141 5.25 -3.52 7.63
N GLN A 142 6.04 -2.48 7.83
CA GLN A 142 5.78 -1.47 8.87
C GLN A 142 4.87 -0.39 8.28
N ILE A 143 3.74 -0.14 8.95
CA ILE A 143 2.68 0.77 8.48
C ILE A 143 2.71 2.06 9.29
N GLN A 144 2.51 3.20 8.62
CA GLN A 144 2.32 4.50 9.28
C GLN A 144 1.14 5.25 8.65
N LEU A 145 0.09 5.47 9.45
CA LEU A 145 -1.02 6.35 9.10
C LEU A 145 -0.62 7.82 9.32
N THR A 146 -1.01 8.68 8.40
CA THR A 146 -0.75 10.13 8.46
C THR A 146 -2.00 10.94 8.10
N PRO A 147 -2.33 12.00 8.86
CA PRO A 147 -3.51 12.84 8.63
C PRO A 147 -3.24 13.99 7.65
N SER A 148 -1.99 14.17 7.19
CA SER A 148 -1.60 15.28 6.32
C SER A 148 -0.50 14.88 5.33
N ILE A 149 -0.41 15.62 4.21
CA ILE A 149 0.67 15.43 3.23
C ILE A 149 2.03 15.72 3.88
N SER A 150 2.11 16.76 4.72
CA SER A 150 3.37 17.15 5.38
C SER A 150 3.94 16.02 6.24
N GLU A 151 3.09 15.42 7.09
CA GLU A 151 3.48 14.29 7.93
C GLU A 151 3.82 13.05 7.10
N ALA A 152 3.08 12.80 6.02
CA ALA A 152 3.42 11.74 5.08
C ALA A 152 4.82 11.92 4.50
N MET A 153 5.21 13.14 4.11
CA MET A 153 6.53 13.39 3.53
C MET A 153 7.63 13.25 4.58
N ALA A 154 7.40 13.74 5.81
CA ALA A 154 8.33 13.53 6.90
C ALA A 154 8.56 12.03 7.18
N ALA A 155 7.48 11.23 7.21
CA ALA A 155 7.56 9.78 7.40
C ALA A 155 8.33 9.09 6.26
N VAL A 156 8.04 9.42 5.00
CA VAL A 156 8.73 8.84 3.84
C VAL A 156 10.23 9.13 3.89
N ARG A 157 10.63 10.37 4.17
CA ARG A 157 12.04 10.75 4.29
C ARG A 157 12.75 10.04 5.43
N HIS A 158 12.09 9.98 6.59
CA HIS A 158 12.61 9.23 7.73
C HIS A 158 12.84 7.75 7.40
N PHE A 159 11.93 7.12 6.65
CA PHE A 159 12.12 5.73 6.21
C PHE A 159 13.17 5.56 5.12
N ALA A 160 13.43 6.58 4.31
CA ALA A 160 14.49 6.56 3.30
C ALA A 160 15.90 6.57 3.91
N GLU A 161 16.05 7.11 5.11
CA GLU A 161 17.32 7.11 5.87
C GLU A 161 17.63 5.76 6.54
N ARG A 162 16.68 4.82 6.61
CA ARG A 162 16.89 3.51 7.22
C ARG A 162 17.61 2.58 6.24
N ASP A 163 18.57 1.81 6.74
CA ASP A 163 19.38 0.92 5.91
C ASP A 163 18.52 0.02 5.01
N PRO A 164 18.83 -0.06 3.70
CA PRO A 164 18.27 -1.07 2.81
C PRO A 164 18.63 -2.48 3.33
N LEU A 165 17.79 -3.48 3.03
CA LEU A 165 18.15 -4.89 3.26
C LEU A 165 19.33 -5.31 2.39
#